data_AF-A0A924UUJ9-F1
#
_entry.id   AF-A0A924UUJ9-F1
#
_cell.length_a   1.000
_cell.length_b   1.000
_cell.length_c   1.000
_cell.angle_alpha   90.00
_cell.angle_beta   90.00
_cell.angle_gamma   90.00
#
_symmetry.space_group_name_H-M   'P 1'
#
loop_
_entity.id
_entity.type
_entity.pdbx_description
1 polymer ?
#
loop_
_entity_poly.entity_id
_entity_poly.type
_entity_poly.pdbx_seq_one_letter_code
_entity_poly.pdbx_strand_id
1 'polypeptide(L)' 'EMKVYLEKKQANLTTRNFPDSVETIRKKWKIKDGGKNYCFFTTDSNNHKIVLICTKII' A
#
# COMPACT_ATOMS: atom_id res chain seq x y z
N GLU A 1 5.67 -11.62 -5.75
CA GLU A 1 4.47 -10.76 -5.72
C GLU A 1 4.51 -9.78 -4.55
N MET A 2 4.07 -8.52 -4.73
CA MET A 2 4.10 -7.49 -3.67
C MET A 2 3.33 -7.87 -2.39
N LYS A 3 2.35 -8.76 -2.51
CA LYS A 3 1.57 -9.31 -1.39
C LYS A 3 2.45 -9.83 -0.26
N VAL A 4 3.58 -10.49 -0.56
CA VAL A 4 4.48 -11.08 0.45
C VAL A 4 5.07 -10.02 1.41
N TYR A 5 5.27 -8.79 0.94
CA TYR A 5 5.85 -7.73 1.75
C TYR A 5 4.86 -7.09 2.73
N LEU A 6 3.55 -7.21 2.46
CA LEU A 6 2.51 -6.46 3.17
C LEU A 6 1.42 -7.34 3.78
N GLU A 7 1.28 -8.60 3.36
CA GLU A 7 0.24 -9.50 3.84
C GLU A 7 0.29 -9.66 5.36
N LYS A 8 -0.87 -9.52 6.01
CA LYS A 8 -1.04 -9.60 7.47
C LYS A 8 -0.22 -8.60 8.29
N LYS A 9 0.36 -7.57 7.66
CA LYS A 9 1.07 -6.49 8.37
C LYS A 9 0.15 -5.34 8.76
N GLN A 10 0.68 -4.43 9.58
CA GLN A 10 0.05 -3.17 9.93
C GLN A 10 0.75 -2.02 9.18
N ALA A 11 -0.01 -1.25 8.41
CA ALA A 11 0.50 -0.11 7.66
C ALA A 11 -0.59 0.94 7.37
N ASN A 12 -0.16 2.20 7.28
CA ASN A 12 -0.98 3.29 6.76
C ASN A 12 -1.04 3.20 5.24
N LEU A 13 -2.24 3.10 4.66
CA LEU A 13 -2.43 2.90 3.22
C LEU A 13 -3.00 4.14 2.56
N THR A 14 -2.51 4.46 1.37
CA THR A 14 -3.06 5.50 0.51
C THR A 14 -2.99 5.05 -0.94
N THR A 15 -4.01 5.38 -1.73
CA THR A 15 -4.04 5.13 -3.18
C THR A 15 -4.04 6.45 -3.95
N ARG A 16 -3.35 6.49 -5.10
CA ARG A 16 -3.35 7.59 -6.07
C ARG A 16 -3.26 7.00 -7.47
N ASN A 17 -4.22 7.29 -8.36
CA ASN A 17 -4.29 6.73 -9.71
C ASN A 17 -4.16 5.19 -9.72
N PHE A 18 -4.78 4.52 -8.75
CA PHE A 18 -4.73 3.07 -8.59
C PHE A 18 -6.15 2.50 -8.69
N PRO A 19 -6.36 1.35 -9.36
CA PRO A 19 -7.71 0.84 -9.62
C PRO A 19 -8.44 0.35 -8.36
N ASP A 20 -7.70 -0.17 -7.38
CA ASP A 20 -8.28 -0.66 -6.13
C ASP A 20 -8.32 0.46 -5.07
N SER A 21 -9.40 0.51 -4.29
CA SER A 21 -9.49 1.39 -3.13
C SER A 21 -8.64 0.86 -1.96
N VAL A 22 -8.34 1.73 -1.00
CA VAL A 22 -7.64 1.36 0.24
C VAL A 22 -8.36 0.21 0.96
N GLU A 23 -9.68 0.25 1.04
CA GLU A 23 -10.48 -0.77 1.71
C GLU A 23 -10.36 -2.14 1.02
N THR A 24 -10.46 -2.16 -0.30
CA THR A 24 -10.30 -3.39 -1.12
C THR A 24 -8.92 -4.00 -0.89
N ILE A 25 -7.86 -3.19 -0.91
CA ILE A 25 -6.48 -3.65 -0.66
C ILE A 25 -6.34 -4.22 0.76
N ARG A 26 -6.87 -3.53 1.77
CA ARG A 26 -6.84 -3.99 3.17
C ARG A 26 -7.50 -5.35 3.33
N LYS A 27 -8.70 -5.53 2.77
CA LYS A 27 -9.44 -6.79 2.81
C LYS A 27 -8.69 -7.91 2.09
N LYS A 28 -8.20 -7.63 0.88
CA LYS A 28 -7.50 -8.60 0.03
C LYS A 28 -6.20 -9.11 0.66
N TRP A 29 -5.41 -8.22 1.28
CA TRP A 29 -4.10 -8.55 1.84
C TRP A 29 -4.09 -8.65 3.37
N LYS A 30 -5.25 -8.53 4.01
CA LYS A 30 -5.43 -8.60 5.47
C LYS A 30 -4.54 -7.58 6.21
N ILE A 31 -4.42 -6.37 5.67
CA ILE A 31 -3.58 -5.29 6.21
C ILE A 31 -4.35 -4.52 7.28
N LYS A 32 -3.79 -4.45 8.50
CA LYS A 32 -4.33 -3.64 9.60
C LYS A 32 -3.93 -2.17 9.45
N ASP A 33 -4.76 -1.28 10.00
CA ASP A 33 -4.50 0.17 9.96
C ASP A 33 -3.48 0.63 11.01
N GLY A 34 -2.75 1.72 10.70
CA GLY A 34 -1.75 2.33 11.57
C GLY A 34 -0.33 1.76 11.42
N GLY A 35 0.51 1.99 12.43
CA GLY A 35 1.92 1.57 12.45
C GLY A 35 2.88 2.64 11.94
N LYS A 36 4.17 2.27 11.84
CA LYS A 36 5.25 3.18 11.41
C LYS A 36 5.44 3.27 9.89
N ASN A 37 4.91 2.28 9.17
CA ASN A 37 5.07 2.16 7.74
C ASN A 37 3.90 2.85 7.02
N TYR A 38 4.25 3.51 5.92
CA TYR A 38 3.33 4.12 4.97
C TYR A 38 3.48 3.40 3.64
N CYS A 39 2.36 3.06 3.03
CA CYS A 39 2.31 2.36 1.76
C CYS A 39 1.44 3.14 0.77
N PHE A 40 2.06 3.61 -0.31
CA PHE A 40 1.40 4.36 -1.36
C PHE A 40 1.24 3.48 -2.59
N PHE A 41 -0.01 3.15 -2.91
CA PHE A 41 -0.39 2.37 -4.08
C PHE A 41 -0.64 3.34 -5.22
N THR A 42 0.16 3.25 -6.28
CA THR A 42 0.08 4.19 -7.39
C THR A 42 0.57 3.57 -8.70
N THR A 43 0.61 4.37 -9.76
CA THR A 43 1.19 4.00 -11.04
C THR A 43 2.42 4.86 -11.32
N ASP A 44 3.44 4.28 -11.97
CA ASP A 44 4.57 5.06 -12.49
C ASP A 44 4.17 5.84 -13.77
N SER A 45 5.14 6.55 -14.36
CA SER A 45 4.94 7.32 -15.60
C SER A 45 4.57 6.45 -16.81
N ASN A 46 4.79 5.14 -16.73
CA ASN A 46 4.45 4.16 -17.77
C ASN A 46 3.15 3.41 -17.45
N ASN A 47 2.38 3.87 -16.45
CA ASN A 47 1.16 3.23 -15.94
C ASN A 47 1.37 1.86 -15.29
N HIS A 48 2.59 1.50 -14.91
CA HIS A 48 2.83 0.28 -14.16
C HIS A 48 2.39 0.45 -12.70
N LYS A 49 1.66 -0.54 -12.20
CA LYS A 49 1.20 -0.58 -10.80
C LYS A 49 2.37 -0.82 -9.86
N ILE A 50 2.64 0.15 -9.00
CA ILE A 50 3.74 0.11 -8.01
C ILE A 50 3.22 0.40 -6.60
N VAL A 51 4.02 0.01 -5.59
CA VAL A 51 3.79 0.40 -4.20
C VAL A 51 5.07 0.99 -3.62
N LEU A 52 4.98 2.21 -3.11
CA LEU A 52 6.07 2.83 -2.35
C LEU A 52 5.90 2.48 -0.88
N ILE A 53 6.92 1.87 -0.28
CA ILE A 53 6.96 1.53 1.15
C ILE A 53 7.94 2.50 1.81
N CYS A 54 7.42 3.35 2.69
CA CYS A 54 8.19 4.43 3.29
C CYS A 54 7.94 4.50 4.80
N THR A 55 8.87 5.13 5.51
CA THR A 55 8.70 5.54 6.91
C THR A 55 8.65 7.06 6.95
N LYS A 56 7.94 7.61 7.94
CA LYS A 56 7.94 9.05 8.19
C LYS A 56 9.35 9.48 8.64
N ILE A 57 9.91 10.48 7.98
CA ILE A 57 11.12 11.16 8.47
C ILE A 57 10.70 12.00 9.67
N ILE A 58 11.35 11.76 10.82
CA ILE A 58 11.14 12.49 12.08
C ILE A 58 12.20 13.57 12.17
#